data_AF-A0A7W0DHE7-F1
#
_entry.id   AF-A0A7W0DHE7-F1
#
_cell.length_a   1.000
_cell.length_b   1.000
_cell.length_c   1.000
_cell.angle_alpha   90.00
_cell.angle_beta   90.00
_cell.angle_gamma   90.00
#
_symmetry.space_group_name_H-M   'P 1'
#
loop_
_entity.id
_entity.type
_entity.pdbx_description
1 polymer ?
#
loop_
_entity_poly.entity_id
_entity_poly.type
_entity_poly.pdbx_seq_one_letter_code
_entity_poly.pdbx_strand_id
1 'polypeptide(L)'
;MFEIRIICDPADTDRVSDALSQAFTVGPVRQHPTRDGKQLRLYVTADHHSNTGPWPAPDEAYALAPSIVSEIGWTARTAADKSFGTRLPRDFWLRKAALLDRIALRDEADHIPGDAAEVANEAAERLMSLDDAAVICDPRHYVRQQYAHWITNQ
;
A
#
# COMPACT_ATOMS: atom_id res chain seq x y z
N MET A 1 -18.74 8.17 2.50
CA MET A 1 -18.95 9.62 2.41
C MET A 1 -19.03 10.24 3.80
N PHE A 2 -18.17 11.22 4.05
CA PHE A 2 -18.12 12.04 5.26
C PHE A 2 -17.77 13.49 4.90
N GLU A 3 -17.97 14.42 5.84
CA GLU A 3 -17.62 15.83 5.64
C GLU A 3 -16.38 16.19 6.46
N ILE A 4 -15.44 16.89 5.82
CA ILE A 4 -14.26 17.47 6.46
C ILE A 4 -14.44 18.99 6.53
N ARG A 5 -14.22 19.56 7.71
CA ARG A 5 -14.28 21.02 7.95
C ARG A 5 -12.97 21.49 8.54
N ILE A 6 -12.31 22.41 7.85
CA ILE A 6 -11.01 22.94 8.25
C ILE A 6 -11.11 24.45 8.39
N ILE A 7 -10.45 25.01 9.40
CA ILE A 7 -10.20 26.44 9.52
C ILE A 7 -8.70 26.64 9.35
N CYS A 8 -8.29 27.35 8.30
CA CYS A 8 -6.88 27.59 7.99
C CYS A 8 -6.64 29.06 7.62
N ASP A 9 -5.37 29.45 7.61
CA ASP A 9 -4.95 30.73 7.03
C ASP A 9 -5.29 30.73 5.53
N PRO A 10 -5.73 31.87 4.94
CA PRO A 10 -5.98 31.95 3.52
C PRO A 10 -4.79 31.51 2.65
N ALA A 11 -3.56 31.76 3.09
CA ALA A 11 -2.34 31.38 2.37
C ALA A 11 -2.09 29.85 2.33
N ASP A 12 -2.68 29.09 3.26
CA ASP A 12 -2.52 27.64 3.34
C ASP A 12 -3.60 26.87 2.55
N THR A 13 -4.57 27.57 1.95
CA THR A 13 -5.76 26.97 1.33
C THR A 13 -5.43 25.94 0.27
N ASP A 14 -4.50 26.27 -0.64
CA ASP A 14 -4.12 25.38 -1.74
C ASP A 14 -3.40 24.14 -1.20
N ARG A 15 -2.44 24.34 -0.29
CA ARG A 15 -1.70 23.26 0.35
C ARG A 15 -2.61 22.30 1.11
N VAL A 16 -3.59 22.82 1.84
CA VAL A 16 -4.56 22.02 2.58
C VAL A 16 -5.45 21.24 1.60
N SER A 17 -5.91 21.88 0.53
CA SER A 17 -6.76 21.24 -0.48
C SER A 17 -6.03 20.13 -1.24
N ASP A 18 -4.76 20.35 -1.59
CA ASP A 18 -3.91 19.36 -2.23
C ASP A 18 -3.67 18.14 -1.33
N ALA A 19 -3.33 18.38 -0.06
CA ALA A 19 -3.12 17.30 0.91
C ALA A 19 -4.39 16.47 1.12
N LEU A 20 -5.56 17.12 1.19
CA LEU A 20 -6.85 16.43 1.27
C LEU A 20 -7.13 15.58 0.02
N SER A 21 -6.82 16.11 -1.17
CA SER A 21 -7.04 15.42 -2.44
C SER A 21 -6.09 14.23 -2.64
N GLN A 22 -4.91 14.26 -2.03
CA GLN A 22 -3.98 13.12 -1.99
C GLN A 22 -4.46 12.02 -1.05
N ALA A 23 -5.10 12.39 0.07
CA ALA A 23 -5.53 11.44 1.09
C ALA A 23 -6.92 10.83 0.82
N PHE A 24 -7.79 11.56 0.14
CA PHE A 24 -9.20 11.23 -0.03
C PHE A 24 -9.69 11.50 -1.45
N THR A 25 -10.73 10.78 -1.85
CA THR A 25 -11.53 11.21 -3.00
C THR A 25 -12.38 12.38 -2.54
N VAL A 26 -12.00 13.59 -2.92
CA VAL A 26 -12.69 14.81 -2.48
C VAL A 26 -13.60 15.38 -3.56
N GLY A 27 -14.75 15.89 -3.13
CA GLY A 27 -15.58 16.77 -3.93
C GLY A 27 -15.04 18.22 -3.93
N PRO A 28 -15.74 19.14 -4.61
CA PRO A 28 -15.35 20.53 -4.68
C PRO A 28 -15.19 21.18 -3.29
N VAL A 29 -14.08 21.90 -3.08
CA VAL A 29 -13.81 22.62 -1.84
C VAL A 29 -14.63 23.91 -1.80
N ARG A 30 -15.53 24.02 -0.83
CA ARG A 30 -16.32 25.24 -0.59
C ARG A 30 -15.64 26.11 0.47
N GLN A 31 -15.39 27.37 0.14
CA GLN A 31 -14.64 28.28 1.00
C GLN A 31 -15.57 29.37 1.54
N HIS A 32 -15.50 29.62 2.85
CA HIS A 32 -16.23 30.69 3.50
C HIS A 32 -15.33 31.43 4.51
N PRO A 33 -15.31 32.77 4.53
CA PRO A 33 -14.56 33.50 5.54
C PRO A 33 -15.13 33.23 6.95
N THR A 34 -14.25 33.18 7.94
CA THR A 34 -14.65 33.23 9.35
C THR A 34 -15.29 34.58 9.69
N ARG A 35 -16.02 34.65 10.81
CA ARG A 35 -16.70 35.90 11.23
C ARG A 35 -15.75 37.10 11.39
N ASP A 36 -14.50 36.85 11.74
CA ASP A 36 -13.46 37.87 11.91
C ASP A 36 -12.67 38.16 10.62
N GLY A 37 -12.95 37.44 9.52
CA GLY A 37 -12.34 37.63 8.20
C GLY A 37 -10.86 37.25 8.11
N LYS A 38 -10.26 36.72 9.18
CA LYS A 38 -8.82 36.40 9.23
C LYS A 38 -8.48 35.01 8.72
N GLN A 39 -9.45 34.10 8.73
CA GLN A 39 -9.26 32.70 8.36
C GLN A 39 -10.32 32.26 7.35
N LEU A 40 -10.04 31.18 6.63
CA LEU A 40 -10.99 30.52 5.76
C LEU A 40 -11.49 29.22 6.38
N ARG A 41 -12.79 28.99 6.26
CA ARG A 41 -13.44 27.71 6.53
C ARG A 41 -13.60 26.97 5.22
N LEU A 42 -12.93 25.83 5.11
CA LEU A 42 -13.04 24.91 4.00
C LEU A 42 -14.05 23.81 4.37
N TYR A 43 -15.03 23.59 3.50
CA TYR A 43 -15.98 22.48 3.59
C TYR A 43 -15.74 21.55 2.41
N VAL A 44 -15.39 20.31 2.73
CA VAL A 44 -15.06 19.30 1.74
C VAL A 44 -15.91 18.07 2.01
N THR A 45 -16.64 17.61 1.00
CA THR A 45 -17.20 16.26 1.03
C THR A 45 -16.08 15.31 0.63
N ALA A 46 -15.84 14.29 1.43
CA ALA A 46 -14.80 13.32 1.19
C ALA A 46 -15.40 11.91 1.21
N ASP A 47 -14.91 11.08 0.32
CA ASP A 47 -14.97 9.64 0.45
C ASP A 47 -13.58 9.13 0.82
N HIS A 48 -13.52 7.97 1.48
CA HIS A 48 -12.24 7.29 1.59
C HIS A 48 -11.67 7.17 0.19
N HIS A 49 -10.36 7.46 0.04
CA HIS A 49 -9.67 7.04 -1.15
C HIS A 49 -9.80 5.52 -1.16
N SER A 50 -10.76 5.02 -1.90
CA SER A 50 -10.80 3.61 -2.18
C SER A 50 -9.58 3.47 -3.08
N ASN A 51 -8.49 2.91 -2.53
CA ASN A 51 -7.33 2.52 -3.32
C ASN A 51 -7.70 1.32 -4.22
N THR A 52 -8.88 1.41 -4.82
CA THR A 52 -9.63 0.45 -5.61
C THR A 52 -9.77 1.02 -7.02
N GLY A 53 -8.63 1.35 -7.65
CA GLY A 53 -8.49 0.72 -8.96
C GLY A 53 -8.63 -0.79 -8.73
N PRO A 54 -9.24 -1.58 -9.64
CA PRO A 54 -9.28 -3.02 -9.47
C PRO A 54 -7.88 -3.49 -9.05
N TRP A 55 -7.78 -4.20 -7.92
CA TRP A 55 -6.49 -4.68 -7.42
C TRP A 55 -5.76 -5.34 -8.59
N PRO A 56 -4.48 -5.00 -8.84
CA PRO A 56 -3.81 -5.50 -10.01
C PRO A 56 -3.87 -7.02 -9.99
N ALA A 57 -4.24 -7.59 -11.13
CA ALA A 57 -4.26 -9.04 -11.26
C ALA A 57 -2.83 -9.56 -11.03
N PRO A 58 -2.65 -10.80 -10.53
CA PRO A 58 -1.32 -11.28 -10.16
C PRO A 58 -0.31 -11.26 -11.32
N ASP A 59 -0.78 -11.50 -12.54
CA ASP A 59 -0.02 -11.42 -13.77
C ASP A 59 0.45 -9.99 -14.08
N GLU A 60 -0.41 -9.00 -13.86
CA GLU A 60 -0.07 -7.57 -13.98
C GLU A 60 0.94 -7.14 -12.90
N ALA A 61 0.65 -7.46 -11.63
CA ALA A 61 1.46 -7.03 -10.49
C ALA A 61 2.90 -7.57 -10.55
N TYR A 62 3.07 -8.79 -11.06
CA TYR A 62 4.36 -9.48 -11.11
C TYR A 62 4.97 -9.57 -12.51
N ALA A 63 4.44 -8.83 -13.50
CA ALA A 63 4.92 -8.86 -14.88
C ALA A 63 6.43 -8.55 -14.99
N LEU A 64 6.94 -7.63 -14.17
CA LEU A 64 8.35 -7.21 -14.13
C LEU A 64 9.16 -7.92 -13.03
N ALA A 65 8.56 -8.89 -12.33
CA ALA A 65 9.23 -9.56 -11.22
C ALA A 65 10.32 -10.53 -11.72
N PRO A 66 11.50 -10.58 -11.06
CA PRO A 66 12.53 -11.56 -11.38
C PRO A 66 12.02 -12.99 -11.21
N SER A 67 12.73 -13.99 -11.75
CA SER A 67 12.32 -15.39 -11.60
C SER A 67 12.19 -15.80 -10.13
N ILE A 68 11.26 -16.71 -9.81
CA ILE A 68 11.07 -17.23 -8.44
C ILE A 68 12.39 -17.76 -7.87
N VAL A 69 13.16 -18.53 -8.65
CA VAL A 69 14.45 -19.09 -8.21
C VAL A 69 15.46 -18.00 -7.88
N SER A 70 15.54 -16.95 -8.72
CA SER A 70 16.42 -15.80 -8.47
C SER A 70 16.03 -15.06 -7.19
N GLU A 71 14.73 -14.84 -6.95
CA GLU A 71 14.24 -14.19 -5.73
C GLU A 71 14.44 -15.05 -4.47
N ILE A 72 14.30 -16.38 -4.56
CA ILE A 72 14.67 -17.29 -3.46
C ILE A 72 16.15 -17.10 -3.09
N GLY A 73 17.03 -17.10 -4.10
CA GLY A 73 18.45 -16.89 -3.87
C GLY A 73 18.77 -15.52 -3.26
N TRP A 74 18.10 -14.47 -3.73
CA TRP A 74 18.29 -13.10 -3.21
C TRP A 74 17.78 -12.96 -1.77
N THR A 75 16.57 -13.44 -1.48
CA THR A 75 15.96 -13.35 -0.14
C THR A 75 16.74 -14.15 0.89
N ALA A 76 17.14 -15.39 0.56
CA ALA A 76 17.93 -16.24 1.44
C ALA A 76 19.30 -15.62 1.76
N ARG A 77 20.02 -15.12 0.75
CA ARG A 77 21.32 -14.46 0.93
C ARG A 77 21.19 -13.19 1.76
N THR A 78 20.22 -12.33 1.45
CA THR A 78 20.01 -11.08 2.19
C THR A 78 19.70 -11.33 3.66
N ALA A 79 18.97 -12.39 3.99
CA ALA A 79 18.71 -12.79 5.37
C ALA A 79 19.96 -13.37 6.06
N ALA A 80 20.75 -14.18 5.35
CA ALA A 80 21.96 -14.82 5.88
C ALA A 80 23.10 -13.83 6.14
N ASP A 81 23.23 -12.80 5.31
CA ASP A 81 24.30 -11.79 5.41
C ASP A 81 24.08 -10.81 6.59
N LYS A 82 22.92 -10.86 7.27
CA LYS A 82 22.60 -9.98 8.38
C LYS A 82 22.75 -10.69 9.72
N SER A 83 23.38 -10.00 10.66
CA SER A 83 23.43 -10.44 12.06
C SER A 83 22.01 -10.61 12.60
N PHE A 84 21.81 -11.69 13.36
CA PHE A 84 20.55 -11.96 14.03
C PHE A 84 20.09 -10.76 14.87
N GLY A 85 18.79 -10.45 14.84
CA GLY A 85 18.20 -9.29 15.52
C GLY A 85 18.30 -7.97 14.74
N THR A 86 18.97 -7.93 13.58
CA THR A 86 18.99 -6.73 12.73
C THR A 86 17.66 -6.58 11.99
N ARG A 87 17.02 -5.41 12.08
CA ARG A 87 15.82 -5.09 11.30
C ARG A 87 16.18 -4.95 9.82
N LEU A 88 15.56 -5.78 8.98
CA LEU A 88 15.67 -5.69 7.53
C LEU A 88 14.79 -4.54 6.98
N PRO A 89 15.21 -3.89 5.87
CA PRO A 89 14.47 -2.78 5.28
C PRO A 89 13.10 -3.22 4.74
N ARG A 90 12.19 -2.26 4.55
CA ARG A 90 10.84 -2.52 4.00
C ARG A 90 10.90 -3.27 2.68
N ASP A 91 11.77 -2.87 1.75
CA ASP A 91 11.92 -3.49 0.44
C ASP A 91 12.24 -4.98 0.50
N PHE A 92 13.00 -5.42 1.51
CA PHE A 92 13.23 -6.84 1.74
C PHE A 92 11.93 -7.57 2.09
N TRP A 93 11.13 -7.00 2.99
CA TRP A 93 9.86 -7.61 3.39
C TRP A 93 8.83 -7.60 2.27
N LEU A 94 8.78 -6.53 1.47
CA LEU A 94 7.94 -6.44 0.28
C LEU A 94 8.31 -7.53 -0.74
N ARG A 95 9.60 -7.65 -1.08
CA ARG A 95 10.07 -8.69 -2.02
C ARG A 95 9.84 -10.09 -1.49
N LYS A 96 10.03 -10.32 -0.19
CA LYS A 96 9.76 -11.61 0.44
C LYS A 96 8.27 -11.97 0.38
N ALA A 97 7.38 -11.02 0.70
CA ALA A 97 5.93 -11.24 0.63
C ALA A 97 5.48 -11.51 -0.81
N ALA A 98 5.98 -10.73 -1.78
CA ALA A 98 5.71 -10.93 -3.20
C ALA A 98 6.21 -12.29 -3.72
N LEU A 99 7.38 -12.75 -3.27
CA LEU A 99 7.90 -14.07 -3.61
C LEU A 99 6.97 -15.18 -3.09
N LEU A 100 6.54 -15.11 -1.84
CA LEU A 100 5.67 -16.11 -1.23
C LEU A 100 4.28 -16.13 -1.87
N ASP A 101 3.71 -14.97 -2.21
CA ASP A 101 2.46 -14.89 -2.97
C ASP A 101 2.59 -15.55 -4.36
N ARG A 102 3.72 -15.35 -5.05
CA ARG A 102 3.98 -15.99 -6.35
C ARG A 102 4.15 -17.51 -6.27
N ILE A 103 4.70 -18.02 -5.16
CA ILE A 103 4.78 -19.46 -4.90
C ILE A 103 3.37 -20.00 -4.65
N ALA A 104 2.60 -19.34 -3.78
CA ALA A 104 1.21 -19.71 -3.49
C ALA A 104 0.33 -19.76 -4.75
N LEU A 105 0.41 -18.74 -5.61
CA LEU A 105 -0.33 -18.69 -6.88
C LEU A 105 0.02 -19.86 -7.81
N ARG A 106 1.29 -20.28 -7.81
CA ARG A 106 1.74 -21.42 -8.62
C ARG A 106 1.20 -22.73 -8.06
N ASP A 107 1.31 -22.93 -6.74
CA ASP A 107 0.80 -24.13 -6.08
C ASP A 107 -0.73 -24.24 -6.25
N GLU A 108 -1.46 -23.12 -6.13
CA GLU A 108 -2.89 -23.02 -6.39
C GLU A 108 -3.24 -23.41 -7.84
N ALA A 109 -2.50 -22.87 -8.82
CA ALA A 109 -2.70 -23.20 -10.24
C ALA A 109 -2.42 -24.68 -10.54
N ASP A 110 -1.37 -25.24 -9.94
CA ASP A 110 -0.96 -26.64 -10.08
C ASP A 110 -1.78 -27.59 -9.18
N HIS A 111 -2.72 -27.07 -8.39
CA HIS A 111 -3.56 -27.79 -7.43
C HIS A 111 -2.74 -28.63 -6.43
N ILE A 112 -1.56 -28.11 -6.06
CA ILE A 112 -0.65 -28.73 -5.10
C ILE A 112 -1.18 -28.45 -3.68
N PRO A 113 -1.51 -29.47 -2.88
CA PRO A 113 -1.87 -29.25 -1.49
C PRO A 113 -0.63 -28.82 -0.70
N GLY A 114 -0.74 -27.74 0.06
CA GLY A 114 0.36 -27.20 0.86
C GLY A 114 -0.05 -25.99 1.71
N ASP A 115 0.92 -25.43 2.42
CA ASP A 115 0.78 -24.26 3.30
C ASP A 115 1.17 -22.93 2.62
N ALA A 116 1.56 -22.97 1.34
CA ALA A 116 2.09 -21.80 0.63
C ALA A 116 1.14 -20.59 0.67
N ALA A 117 -0.17 -20.81 0.52
CA ALA A 117 -1.18 -19.75 0.60
C ALA A 117 -1.29 -19.14 2.01
N GLU A 118 -1.20 -19.96 3.06
CA GLU A 118 -1.20 -19.51 4.45
C GLU A 118 0.06 -18.69 4.74
N VAL A 119 1.24 -19.21 4.37
CA VAL A 119 2.52 -18.52 4.52
C VAL A 119 2.55 -17.19 3.73
N ALA A 120 1.94 -17.14 2.55
CA ALA A 120 1.79 -15.91 1.78
C ALA A 120 0.90 -14.87 2.49
N ASN A 121 -0.21 -15.30 3.10
CA ASN A 121 -1.08 -14.43 3.90
C ASN A 121 -0.34 -13.88 5.12
N GLU A 122 0.35 -14.71 5.88
CA GLU A 122 1.13 -14.27 7.05
C GLU A 122 2.22 -13.26 6.67
N ALA A 123 2.91 -13.50 5.55
CA ALA A 123 3.92 -12.58 5.05
C ALA A 123 3.33 -11.24 4.61
N ALA A 124 2.13 -11.27 4.01
CA ALA A 124 1.39 -10.08 3.63
C ALA A 124 0.91 -9.28 4.84
N GLU A 125 0.33 -9.93 5.85
CA GLU A 125 -0.07 -9.29 7.11
C GLU A 125 1.12 -8.67 7.84
N ARG A 126 2.28 -9.34 7.80
CA ARG A 126 3.52 -8.79 8.37
C ARG A 126 3.96 -7.51 7.64
N LEU A 127 3.82 -7.46 6.31
CA LEU A 127 4.11 -6.26 5.54
C LEU A 127 3.11 -5.14 5.87
N MET A 128 1.81 -5.44 5.94
CA MET A 128 0.79 -4.48 6.35
C MET A 128 1.07 -3.92 7.74
N SER A 129 1.44 -4.78 8.69
CA SER A 129 1.84 -4.37 10.04
C SER A 129 3.10 -3.49 10.05
N LEU A 130 4.05 -3.74 9.15
CA LEU A 130 5.25 -2.91 9.00
C LEU A 130 4.92 -1.51 8.49
N ASP A 131 3.90 -1.41 7.65
CA ASP A 131 3.44 -0.18 7.00
C ASP A 131 2.34 0.54 7.78
N ASP A 132 1.98 0.04 8.97
CA ASP A 132 0.86 0.51 9.79
C ASP A 132 -0.47 0.55 9.01
N ALA A 133 -0.62 -0.39 8.07
CA ALA A 133 -1.81 -0.55 7.25
C ALA A 133 -2.82 -1.47 7.95
N ALA A 134 -4.07 -1.02 8.04
CA ALA A 134 -5.15 -1.83 8.60
C ALA A 134 -5.49 -3.02 7.67
N VAL A 135 -5.70 -4.22 8.26
CA VAL A 135 -6.13 -5.43 7.53
C VAL A 135 -7.62 -5.34 7.21
N ILE A 136 -7.95 -4.53 6.20
CA ILE A 136 -9.34 -4.28 5.75
C ILE A 136 -9.69 -4.98 4.44
N CYS A 137 -8.72 -5.65 3.81
CA CYS A 137 -8.85 -6.39 2.57
C CYS A 137 -8.04 -7.69 2.62
N ASP A 138 -8.12 -8.51 1.57
CA ASP A 138 -7.20 -9.63 1.38
C ASP A 138 -5.74 -9.12 1.43
N PRO A 139 -4.93 -9.57 2.40
CA PRO A 139 -3.54 -9.12 2.56
C PRO A 139 -2.71 -9.31 1.28
N ARG A 140 -2.95 -10.35 0.48
CA ARG A 140 -2.19 -10.62 -0.74
C ARG A 140 -2.46 -9.58 -1.82
N HIS A 141 -3.66 -8.98 -1.86
CA HIS A 141 -3.93 -7.85 -2.75
C HIS A 141 -3.12 -6.61 -2.39
N TYR A 142 -2.92 -6.34 -1.10
CA TYR A 142 -2.06 -5.26 -0.65
C TYR A 142 -0.62 -5.45 -1.14
N VAL A 143 -0.07 -6.66 -1.00
CA VAL A 143 1.28 -6.98 -1.48
C VAL A 143 1.42 -6.72 -2.99
N ARG A 144 0.47 -7.21 -3.80
CA ARG A 144 0.48 -7.04 -5.26
C ARG A 144 0.49 -5.56 -5.67
N GLN A 145 -0.36 -4.76 -5.05
CA GLN A 145 -0.40 -3.32 -5.28
C GLN A 145 0.92 -2.64 -4.90
N GLN A 146 1.43 -2.91 -3.68
CA GLN A 146 2.67 -2.31 -3.22
C GLN A 146 3.88 -2.72 -4.06
N TYR A 147 3.92 -3.97 -4.54
CA TYR A 147 4.97 -4.46 -5.40
C TYR A 147 4.94 -3.78 -6.77
N ALA A 148 3.75 -3.66 -7.39
CA ALA A 148 3.56 -2.98 -8.67
C ALA A 148 4.00 -1.51 -8.61
N HIS A 149 3.66 -0.80 -7.52
CA HIS A 149 4.13 0.58 -7.31
C HIS A 149 5.64 0.65 -7.10
N TRP A 150 6.22 -0.24 -6.31
CA TRP A 150 7.65 -0.25 -6.02
C TRP A 150 8.49 -0.51 -7.27
N ILE A 151 8.13 -1.52 -8.07
CA ILE A 151 8.91 -1.89 -9.26
C ILE A 151 8.85 -0.82 -10.36
N THR A 152 7.75 -0.06 -10.43
CA THR A 152 7.56 1.01 -11.41
C THR A 152 8.30 2.30 -11.04
N ASN A 153 8.61 2.50 -9.75
CA ASN A 153 9.28 3.70 -9.23
C ASN A 153 10.74 3.46 -8.82
N GLN A 154 11.38 2.40 -9.32
CA GLN A 154 12.83 2.17 -9.17
C GLN A 154 13.65 3.08 -10.08
#